data_AF-A0A351FCE7-F1
#
_entry.id   AF-A0A351FCE7-F1
#
_cell.length_a   1.000
_cell.length_b   1.000
_cell.length_c   1.000
_cell.angle_alpha   90.00
_cell.angle_beta   90.00
_cell.angle_gamma   90.00
#
_symmetry.space_group_name_H-M   'P 1'
#
loop_
_entity.id
_entity.type
_entity.pdbx_description
1 polymer ?
#
loop_
_entity_poly.entity_id
_entity_poly.type
_entity_poly.pdbx_seq_one_letter_code
_entity_poly.pdbx_strand_id
1 'polypeptide(L)' 'NLNLDIVDEVELVSSEDAFDMARKMTLEEGVMGGISTGATVTAALRIARRPEMNGKTIVVIGASCGERYLS' A
#
# COMPACT_ATOMS: atom_id res chain seq x y z
N ASN A 1 1.19 16.10 -15.95
CA ASN A 1 2.00 16.35 -14.75
C ASN A 1 2.28 15.02 -14.04
N LEU A 2 3.44 14.43 -14.31
CA LEU A 2 4.07 13.30 -13.59
C LEU A 2 5.56 13.42 -13.93
N ASN A 3 6.44 13.45 -12.94
CA ASN A 3 7.88 13.48 -13.17
C ASN A 3 8.44 12.07 -12.94
N LEU A 4 8.91 11.40 -14.00
CA LEU A 4 9.47 10.05 -13.92
C LEU A 4 10.94 10.04 -13.48
N ASP A 5 11.64 11.17 -13.55
CA ASP A 5 13.07 11.26 -13.19
C ASP A 5 13.32 11.03 -11.69
N ILE A 6 12.27 11.11 -10.86
CA ILE A 6 12.32 10.88 -9.40
C ILE A 6 11.76 9.51 -8.98
N VAL A 7 11.39 8.65 -9.94
CA VAL A 7 10.80 7.34 -9.67
C VAL A 7 11.86 6.26 -9.89
N ASP A 8 12.29 5.62 -8.80
CA ASP A 8 13.30 4.55 -8.87
C ASP A 8 12.73 3.23 -9.40
N GLU A 9 11.48 2.91 -9.07
CA GLU A 9 10.84 1.63 -9.38
C GLU A 9 9.31 1.75 -9.46
N VAL A 10 8.66 0.84 -10.20
CA VAL A 10 7.21 0.67 -10.24
C VAL A 10 6.84 -0.74 -9.74
N GLU A 11 6.13 -0.80 -8.62
CA GLU A 11 5.56 -2.03 -8.07
C GLU A 11 4.11 -2.23 -8.56
N LEU A 12 3.86 -3.36 -9.22
CA LEU A 12 2.53 -3.73 -9.71
C LEU A 12 1.79 -4.56 -8.66
N VAL A 13 0.62 -4.07 -8.26
CA VAL A 13 -0.27 -4.75 -7.30
C VAL A 13 -1.60 -5.03 -7.96
N SER A 14 -2.07 -6.28 -7.84
CA SER A 14 -3.37 -6.66 -8.37
C SER A 14 -4.50 -6.06 -7.54
N SER A 15 -5.67 -5.87 -8.14
CA SER A 15 -6.86 -5.40 -7.41
C SER A 15 -7.23 -6.34 -6.27
N GLU A 16 -7.08 -7.66 -6.46
CA GLU A 16 -7.34 -8.68 -5.46
C GLU A 16 -6.42 -8.51 -4.24
N ASP A 17 -5.11 -8.45 -4.46
CA ASP A 17 -4.13 -8.22 -3.39
C ASP A 17 -4.39 -6.91 -2.63
N ALA A 18 -4.80 -5.85 -3.34
CA ALA A 18 -5.09 -4.55 -2.76
C ALA A 18 -6.34 -4.58 -1.87
N PHE A 19 -7.41 -5.26 -2.31
CA PHE A 19 -8.62 -5.43 -1.51
C PHE A 19 -8.38 -6.28 -0.28
N ASP A 20 -7.66 -7.39 -0.43
CA ASP A 20 -7.34 -8.28 0.68
C ASP A 20 -6.49 -7.57 1.73
N MET A 21 -5.50 -6.78 1.30
CA MET A 21 -4.69 -5.99 2.21
C MET A 21 -5.51 -4.89 2.90
N ALA A 22 -6.36 -4.16 2.19
CA ALA A 22 -7.20 -3.12 2.80
C ALA A 22 -8.12 -3.70 3.90
N ARG A 23 -8.69 -4.88 3.66
CA ARG A 23 -9.49 -5.62 4.65
C ARG A 23 -8.64 -6.07 5.83
N LYS A 24 -7.48 -6.66 5.55
CA LYS A 24 -6.54 -7.14 6.58
C LYS A 24 -6.09 -6.01 7.50
N MET A 25 -5.69 -4.86 6.96
CA MET A 25 -5.34 -3.66 7.73
C MET A 25 -6.47 -3.18 8.62
N THR A 26 -7.71 -3.22 8.13
CA THR A 26 -8.88 -2.82 8.92
C THR A 26 -9.09 -3.77 10.10
N LEU A 27 -8.94 -5.07 9.89
CA LEU A 27 -9.17 -6.10 10.90
C LEU A 27 -8.04 -6.24 11.92
N GLU A 28 -6.79 -6.14 11.49
CA GLU A 28 -5.61 -6.38 12.32
C GLU A 28 -5.07 -5.11 12.97
N GLU A 29 -5.10 -3.98 12.26
CA GLU A 29 -4.47 -2.72 12.69
C GLU A 29 -5.50 -1.63 13.04
N GLY A 30 -6.79 -1.87 12.78
CA GLY A 30 -7.85 -0.86 12.96
C GLY A 30 -7.75 0.31 11.97
N VAL A 31 -6.98 0.16 10.90
CA VAL A 31 -6.78 1.22 9.89
C VAL A 31 -7.66 0.95 8.68
N MET A 32 -8.81 1.63 8.62
CA MET A 32 -9.77 1.51 7.52
C MET A 32 -9.39 2.40 6.33
N GLY A 33 -8.64 1.85 5.37
CA GLY A 33 -8.23 2.54 4.14
C GLY A 33 -9.04 2.14 2.90
N GLY A 34 -9.01 2.99 1.86
CA GLY A 34 -9.50 2.62 0.54
C GLY A 34 -8.59 1.61 -0.19
N ILE A 35 -9.03 1.11 -1.34
CA ILE A 35 -8.28 0.11 -2.14
C ILE A 35 -6.86 0.57 -2.49
N SER A 36 -6.66 1.83 -2.85
CA SER A 36 -5.33 2.36 -3.18
C SER A 36 -4.38 2.31 -1.98
N THR A 37 -4.89 2.57 -0.77
CA THR A 37 -4.11 2.39 0.47
C THR A 37 -3.67 0.93 0.62
N GLY A 38 -4.58 -0.02 0.41
CA GLY A 38 -4.24 -1.45 0.40
C GLY A 38 -3.14 -1.79 -0.61
N ALA A 39 -3.21 -1.23 -1.82
CA ALA A 39 -2.16 -1.41 -2.83
C ALA A 39 -0.79 -0.88 -2.38
N THR A 40 -0.73 0.32 -1.81
CA THR A 40 0.54 0.90 -1.32
C THR A 40 1.15 0.06 -0.19
N VAL A 41 0.34 -0.46 0.73
CA VAL A 41 0.80 -1.30 1.83
C VAL A 41 1.28 -2.67 1.33
N THR A 42 0.57 -3.27 0.38
CA THR A 42 1.02 -4.51 -0.27
C THR A 42 2.38 -4.32 -0.93
N ALA A 43 2.57 -3.25 -1.71
CA ALA A 43 3.85 -2.93 -2.33
C ALA A 43 4.95 -2.72 -1.29
N ALA A 44 4.69 -1.94 -0.24
CA ALA A 44 5.65 -1.72 0.83
C ALA A 44 6.04 -3.00 1.57
N LEU A 45 5.10 -3.91 1.84
CA LEU A 45 5.41 -5.19 2.48
C LEU A 45 6.23 -6.11 1.56
N ARG A 46 6.03 -6.06 0.23
CA ARG A 46 6.87 -6.78 -0.74
C ARG A 46 8.29 -6.21 -0.75
N ILE A 47 8.43 -4.89 -0.79
CA ILE A 47 9.73 -4.19 -0.71
C ILE A 47 10.43 -4.48 0.64
N ALA A 48 9.69 -4.44 1.75
CA ALA A 48 10.24 -4.69 3.09
C ALA A 48 10.84 -6.08 3.26
N ARG A 49 10.39 -7.07 2.49
CA ARG A 49 10.92 -8.45 2.51
C ARG A 49 12.28 -8.58 1.80
N ARG A 50 12.70 -7.57 1.04
CA ARG A 50 13.99 -7.60 0.34
C ARG A 50 15.14 -7.47 1.35
N PRO A 51 16.22 -8.26 1.25
CA PRO A 51 17.32 -8.24 2.22
C PRO A 51 17.94 -6.85 2.43
N GLU A 52 18.06 -6.06 1.37
CA GLU A 52 18.62 -4.71 1.38
C GLU A 52 17.73 -3.67 2.09
N MET A 53 16.49 -4.04 2.44
CA MET A 53 15.55 -3.20 3.18
C MET A 53 15.55 -3.50 4.68
N ASN A 54 16.35 -4.46 5.14
CA ASN A 54 16.45 -4.79 6.56
C ASN A 54 16.88 -3.57 7.40
N GLY A 55 16.13 -3.28 8.47
CA GLY A 55 16.38 -2.14 9.36
C GLY A 55 16.05 -0.76 8.78
N LYS A 56 15.53 -0.67 7.55
CA LYS A 56 15.09 0.60 6.95
C LYS A 56 13.62 0.89 7.27
N THR A 57 13.27 2.17 7.29
CA THR A 57 11.89 2.63 7.41
C THR A 57 11.30 2.85 6.03
N ILE A 58 10.14 2.25 5.77
CA ILE A 58 9.34 2.47 4.55
C ILE A 58 8.10 3.27 4.93
N VAL A 59 7.81 4.31 4.15
CA VAL A 59 6.63 5.17 4.33
C VAL A 59 5.74 5.02 3.11
N VAL A 60 4.43 4.91 3.33
CA VAL A 60 3.42 4.85 2.28
C VAL A 60 2.33 5.89 2.50
N ILE A 61 1.60 6.21 1.44
CA ILE A 61 0.52 7.20 1.46
C ILE A 61 -0.83 6.47 1.47
N GLY A 62 -1.59 6.64 2.55
CA GLY A 62 -3.01 6.32 2.57
C GLY A 62 -3.83 7.46 1.97
N ALA A 63 -4.34 7.28 0.75
CA ALA A 63 -4.98 8.37 0.01
C ALA A 63 -6.36 8.77 0.54
N SER A 64 -7.07 7.83 1.19
CA SER A 64 -8.46 8.03 1.64
C SER A 64 -8.89 7.01 2.69
N CYS A 65 -9.83 7.42 3.55
CA CYS A 65 -10.55 6.52 4.46
C CYS A 65 -11.46 5.55 3.68
N GLY A 66 -11.55 4.31 4.15
CA GLY A 66 -12.35 3.25 3.55
C GLY A 66 -13.86 3.47 3.61
N GLU A 67 -14.35 4.26 4.57
CA GLU A 67 -15.77 4.57 4.76
C GLU A 67 -16.46 5.13 3.51
N ARG A 68 -15.69 5.78 2.63
CA ARG A 68 -16.19 6.39 1.38
C ARG A 68 -16.60 5.36 0.32
N TYR A 69 -16.26 4.09 0.53
CA TYR A 69 -16.42 3.02 -0.46
C TYR A 69 -17.38 1.91 0.01
N LEU A 70 -18.33 2.24 0.89
CA LEU A 70 -19.36 1.31 1.40
C LEU A 70 -20.54 1.09 0.44
N SER A 71 -20.51 1.70 -0.75
CA SER A 71 -21.54 1.63 -1.79
C SER A 71 -21.39 0.40 -2.69
#